data_AF-A0A7S0SA60-F1
#
_entry.id   AF-A0A7S0SA60-F1
#
_cell.length_a   1.000
_cell.length_b   1.000
_cell.length_c   1.000
_cell.angle_alpha   90.00
_cell.angle_beta   90.00
_cell.angle_gamma   90.00
#
_symmetry.space_group_name_H-M   'P 1'
#
loop_
_entity.id
_entity.type
_entity.pdbx_description
1 polymer ?
#
loop_
_entity_poly.entity_id
_entity_poly.type
_entity_poly.pdbx_seq_one_letter_code
_entity_poly.pdbx_strand_id
1 'polypeptide(L)'
;KYYFNIGSLDSFERKMEDAQELLGIDPHLYVPVTYLDEVNLTSALVSLAPTLLLMGGLFFISRRMSGMQGMGGGGGGGMMNVGKATVSTLDKNAKHKIMFKDVAGCDEAKMEIMEFVDFLKRPKKYEDLGAKIPRGALLVGPPGTGKTLLAKATAGEAGVPFLSISGSD
;
A
#
# COMPACT_ATOMS: atom_id res chain seq x y z
N LYS A 1 33.95 -49.79 7.57
CA LYS A 1 33.65 -48.86 6.46
C LYS A 1 34.93 -48.09 6.18
N TYR A 2 35.51 -48.24 4.99
CA TYR A 2 36.66 -47.45 4.57
C TYR A 2 36.14 -46.16 3.96
N TYR A 3 36.67 -45.02 4.39
CA TYR A 3 36.34 -43.72 3.83
C TYR A 3 37.58 -43.22 3.08
N PHE A 4 37.42 -42.80 1.84
CA PHE A 4 38.48 -42.23 1.03
C PHE A 4 38.02 -40.89 0.49
N ASN A 5 38.83 -39.84 0.65
CA ASN A 5 38.51 -38.52 0.12
C ASN A 5 38.78 -38.50 -1.38
N ILE A 6 37.71 -38.55 -2.16
CA ILE A 6 37.77 -38.38 -3.61
C ILE A 6 37.73 -36.88 -3.89
N GLY A 7 38.70 -36.38 -4.67
CA GLY A 7 38.76 -34.96 -5.05
C GLY A 7 37.66 -34.59 -6.05
N SER A 8 37.56 -35.33 -7.15
CA SER A 8 36.47 -35.21 -8.14
C SER A 8 36.02 -36.59 -8.62
N LEU A 9 34.74 -36.71 -8.94
CA LEU A 9 34.09 -37.97 -9.31
C LEU A 9 34.79 -38.64 -10.50
N ASP A 10 35.06 -37.87 -11.56
CA ASP A 10 35.71 -38.35 -12.78
C ASP A 10 37.13 -38.86 -12.53
N SER A 11 37.82 -38.30 -11.53
CA SER A 11 39.17 -38.72 -11.17
C SER A 11 39.17 -40.04 -10.41
N PHE A 12 38.07 -40.40 -9.76
CA PHE A 12 37.92 -41.69 -9.12
C PHE A 12 37.56 -42.78 -10.11
N GLU A 13 36.62 -42.52 -11.03
CA GLU A 13 36.26 -43.46 -12.10
C GLU A 13 37.49 -43.84 -12.94
N ARG A 14 38.25 -42.83 -13.43
CA ARG A 14 39.48 -43.07 -14.19
C ARG A 14 40.50 -43.92 -13.42
N LYS A 15 40.72 -43.61 -12.13
CA LYS A 15 41.69 -44.38 -11.31
C LYS A 15 41.22 -45.80 -11.01
N MET A 16 39.91 -46.01 -10.89
CA MET A 16 39.34 -47.34 -10.72
C MET A 16 39.47 -48.16 -12.00
N GLU A 17 39.21 -47.54 -13.16
CA GLU A 17 39.43 -48.15 -14.48
C GLU A 17 40.90 -48.53 -14.68
N ASP A 18 41.83 -47.59 -14.44
CA ASP A 18 43.28 -47.82 -14.54
C ASP A 18 43.74 -48.97 -13.60
N ALA A 19 43.20 -49.02 -12.38
CA ALA A 19 43.54 -50.08 -11.42
C ALA A 19 42.99 -51.46 -11.84
N GLN A 20 41.80 -51.52 -12.43
CA GLN A 20 41.21 -52.76 -12.93
C GLN A 20 41.96 -53.27 -14.18
N GLU A 21 42.41 -52.36 -15.04
CA GLU A 21 43.24 -52.68 -16.20
C GLU A 21 44.62 -53.23 -15.77
N LEU A 22 45.27 -52.60 -14.78
CA LEU A 22 46.54 -53.07 -14.22
C LEU A 22 46.43 -54.45 -13.54
N LEU A 23 45.25 -54.80 -13.03
CA LEU A 23 44.97 -56.12 -12.46
C LEU A 23 44.60 -57.17 -13.52
N GLY A 24 44.57 -56.79 -14.81
CA GLY A 24 44.29 -57.70 -15.93
C GLY A 24 42.86 -58.21 -15.96
N ILE A 25 41.92 -57.46 -15.39
CA ILE A 25 40.49 -57.81 -15.38
C ILE A 25 39.94 -57.53 -16.78
N ASP A 26 39.20 -58.48 -17.35
CA ASP A 26 38.55 -58.28 -18.64
C ASP A 26 37.55 -57.09 -18.57
N PRO A 27 37.50 -56.18 -19.57
CA PRO A 27 36.60 -55.03 -19.57
C PRO A 27 35.11 -55.39 -19.34
N HIS A 28 34.69 -56.60 -19.72
CA HIS A 28 33.33 -57.07 -19.48
C HIS A 28 33.04 -57.48 -18.03
N LEU A 29 34.09 -57.56 -17.19
CA LEU A 29 34.03 -57.93 -15.77
C LEU A 29 34.34 -56.76 -14.82
N TYR A 30 34.37 -55.53 -15.34
CA TYR A 30 34.58 -54.32 -14.52
C TYR A 30 33.48 -54.15 -13.47
N VAL A 31 33.86 -53.73 -12.28
CA VAL A 31 32.92 -53.55 -11.17
C VAL A 31 32.13 -52.26 -11.40
N PRO A 32 30.79 -52.31 -11.49
CA PRO A 32 29.98 -51.12 -11.71
C PRO A 32 29.96 -50.23 -10.46
N VAL A 33 30.32 -48.96 -10.62
CA VAL A 33 30.23 -47.96 -9.55
C VAL A 33 28.79 -47.45 -9.49
N THR A 34 28.14 -47.63 -8.34
CA THR A 34 26.76 -47.15 -8.10
C THR A 34 26.76 -46.07 -7.03
N TYR A 35 26.16 -44.93 -7.33
CA TYR A 35 26.03 -43.80 -6.41
C TYR A 35 24.72 -43.90 -5.65
N LEU A 36 24.81 -43.85 -4.32
CA LEU A 36 23.66 -43.72 -3.43
C LEU A 36 23.71 -42.33 -2.81
N ASP A 37 22.74 -41.48 -3.15
CA ASP A 37 22.56 -40.19 -2.51
C ASP A 37 21.87 -40.42 -1.17
N GLU A 38 22.64 -40.43 -0.08
CA GLU A 38 22.10 -40.53 1.26
C GLU A 38 21.56 -39.16 1.70
N VAL A 39 20.25 -38.97 1.53
CA VAL A 39 19.56 -37.79 2.09
C VAL A 39 19.64 -37.82 3.61
N ASN A 40 20.51 -36.97 4.16
CA ASN A 40 20.62 -36.78 5.60
C ASN A 40 19.35 -36.09 6.11
N LEU A 41 18.46 -36.85 6.74
CA LEU A 41 17.18 -36.35 7.28
C LEU A 41 17.40 -35.20 8.28
N THR A 42 18.54 -35.18 8.97
CA THR A 42 19.00 -34.11 9.86
C THR A 42 19.29 -32.81 9.12
N SER A 43 19.93 -32.84 7.94
CA SER A 43 20.23 -31.61 7.17
C SER A 43 18.98 -31.00 6.55
N ALA A 44 18.05 -31.85 6.10
CA ALA A 44 16.73 -31.42 5.64
C ALA A 44 15.90 -30.77 6.77
N LEU A 45 16.02 -31.25 8.01
CA LEU A 45 15.31 -30.66 9.15
C LEU A 45 15.93 -29.33 9.60
N VAL A 46 17.27 -29.24 9.59
CA VAL A 46 17.99 -28.00 9.94
C VAL A 46 17.74 -26.89 8.90
N SER A 47 17.61 -27.22 7.62
CA SER A 47 17.31 -26.21 6.58
C SER A 47 15.90 -25.63 6.69
N LEU A 48 14.96 -26.38 7.28
CA LEU A 48 13.60 -25.92 7.56
C LEU A 48 13.48 -25.13 8.86
N ALA A 49 14.48 -25.18 9.75
CA ALA A 49 14.44 -24.52 11.05
C ALA A 49 14.28 -22.98 10.96
N PRO A 50 14.97 -22.24 10.06
CA PRO A 50 14.80 -20.79 9.94
C PRO A 50 13.39 -20.39 9.48
N THR A 51 12.83 -21.15 8.54
CA THR A 51 11.48 -20.92 8.00
C THR A 51 10.42 -21.16 9.07
N LEU A 52 10.55 -22.24 9.84
CA LEU A 52 9.66 -22.55 10.96
C LEU A 52 9.78 -21.53 12.09
N LEU A 53 10.99 -21.04 12.38
CA LEU A 53 11.22 -20.00 13.38
C LEU A 53 10.54 -18.68 12.98
N LEU A 54 10.65 -18.26 11.72
CA LEU A 54 9.96 -17.08 11.21
C LEU A 54 8.43 -17.23 11.29
N MET A 55 7.90 -18.36 10.82
CA MET A 55 6.45 -18.62 10.88
C MET A 55 5.94 -18.69 12.32
N GLY A 56 6.66 -19.38 13.21
CA GLY A 56 6.33 -19.48 14.63
C GLY A 56 6.42 -18.14 15.36
N GLY A 57 7.45 -17.33 15.06
CA GLY A 57 7.62 -15.99 15.61
C GLY A 57 6.51 -15.03 15.17
N LEU A 58 6.18 -15.02 13.88
CA LEU A 58 5.06 -14.23 13.36
C LEU A 58 3.72 -14.70 13.95
N PHE A 59 3.51 -16.01 14.10
CA PHE A 59 2.31 -16.56 14.73
C PHE A 59 2.21 -16.21 16.23
N PHE A 60 3.33 -16.20 16.96
CA PHE A 60 3.34 -15.80 18.36
C PHE A 60 3.06 -14.30 18.54
N ILE A 61 3.65 -13.45 17.69
CA ILE A 61 3.40 -12.00 17.70
C ILE A 61 1.95 -11.70 17.29
N SER A 62 1.42 -12.37 16.26
CA SER A 62 0.03 -12.19 15.83
C SER A 62 -0.95 -12.65 16.90
N ARG A 63 -0.66 -13.73 17.63
CA ARG A 63 -1.48 -14.19 18.75
C ARG A 63 -1.37 -13.29 19.98
N ARG A 64 -0.21 -12.64 20.20
CA ARG A 64 -0.03 -11.63 21.26
C ARG A 64 -0.69 -10.29 20.92
N MET A 65 -0.70 -9.87 19.66
CA MET A 65 -1.43 -8.67 19.21
C MET A 65 -2.94 -8.91 19.05
N SER A 66 -3.38 -10.15 18.81
CA SER A 66 -4.79 -10.56 18.85
C SER A 66 -5.40 -10.49 20.26
N GLY A 67 -4.58 -10.58 21.32
CA GLY A 67 -5.03 -10.31 22.70
C GLY A 67 -5.37 -8.83 22.97
N MET A 68 -5.02 -7.92 22.05
CA MET A 68 -5.38 -6.49 22.08
C MET A 68 -6.41 -6.16 20.99
N GLN A 69 -7.21 -7.14 20.58
CA GLN A 69 -8.28 -7.02 19.59
C GLN A 69 -9.58 -6.50 20.23
N GLY A 70 -9.47 -5.31 20.84
CA GLY A 70 -10.59 -4.43 21.14
C GLY A 70 -10.71 -3.27 20.15
N MET A 71 -9.77 -3.11 19.20
CA MET A 71 -9.81 -2.01 18.24
C MET A 71 -9.08 -2.36 16.94
N GLY A 72 -9.84 -2.40 15.84
CA GLY A 72 -9.35 -2.11 14.49
C GLY A 72 -8.47 -3.16 13.83
N GLY A 73 -9.01 -3.81 12.80
CA GLY A 73 -8.21 -4.56 11.82
C GLY A 73 -7.07 -3.72 11.25
N GLY A 74 -5.88 -4.30 11.20
CA GLY A 74 -4.66 -3.62 10.75
C GLY A 74 -3.53 -4.61 10.49
N GLY A 75 -3.80 -5.62 9.67
CA GLY A 75 -2.77 -6.49 9.11
C GLY A 75 -2.12 -5.82 7.90
N GLY A 76 -0.81 -5.57 7.98
CA GLY A 76 0.05 -5.36 6.82
C GLY A 76 0.18 -3.93 6.31
N GLY A 77 1.40 -3.38 6.42
CA GLY A 77 1.88 -2.37 5.47
C GLY A 77 1.70 -0.91 5.90
N GLY A 78 2.46 -0.47 6.90
CA GLY A 78 2.66 0.95 7.23
C GLY A 78 3.44 1.77 6.18
N MET A 79 3.29 1.50 4.87
CA MET A 79 4.07 2.17 3.83
C MET A 79 3.36 2.37 2.47
N MET A 80 2.03 2.18 2.39
CA MET A 80 1.24 2.39 1.16
C MET A 80 0.26 3.57 1.25
N ASN A 81 0.71 4.73 1.73
CA ASN A 81 -0.10 5.96 1.71
C ASN A 81 0.61 7.17 1.09
N VAL A 82 1.67 6.93 0.31
CA VAL A 82 2.30 7.97 -0.51
C VAL A 82 1.43 8.17 -1.76
N GLY A 83 0.67 9.26 -1.79
CA GLY A 83 -0.17 9.64 -2.96
C GLY A 83 -1.62 10.00 -2.65
N LYS A 84 -2.11 9.83 -1.41
CA LYS A 84 -3.42 10.38 -1.02
C LYS A 84 -3.23 11.82 -0.55
N ALA A 85 -3.67 12.77 -1.38
CA ALA A 85 -3.81 14.17 -0.98
C ALA A 85 -4.56 14.21 0.36
N THR A 86 -3.98 14.85 1.37
CA THR A 86 -4.59 15.04 2.68
C THR A 86 -5.69 16.07 2.57
N VAL A 87 -6.87 15.66 2.10
CA VAL A 87 -8.03 16.53 2.01
C VAL A 87 -8.54 16.83 3.40
N SER A 88 -8.43 18.09 3.82
CA SER A 88 -9.09 18.57 5.03
C SER A 88 -10.61 18.63 4.79
N THR A 89 -11.33 17.64 5.30
CA THR A 89 -12.80 17.58 5.20
C THR A 89 -13.43 18.36 6.35
N LEU A 90 -14.10 19.47 6.06
CA LEU A 90 -15.02 20.07 7.04
C LEU A 90 -16.36 19.33 6.97
N ASP A 91 -16.65 18.59 8.05
CA ASP A 91 -17.85 17.78 8.19
C ASP A 91 -19.13 18.63 8.13
N LYS A 92 -20.20 18.09 7.53
CA LYS A 92 -21.51 18.77 7.44
C LYS A 92 -22.10 19.14 8.81
N ASN A 93 -21.64 18.49 9.89
CA ASN A 93 -22.07 18.71 11.27
C ASN A 93 -21.05 19.49 12.12
N ALA A 94 -20.04 20.12 11.52
CA ALA A 94 -19.11 20.97 12.25
C ALA A 94 -19.89 22.07 13.01
N LYS A 95 -19.63 22.19 14.32
CA LYS A 95 -20.29 23.15 15.23
C LYS A 95 -20.08 24.62 14.83
N HIS A 96 -19.09 24.92 14.00
CA HIS A 96 -18.80 26.26 13.49
C HIS A 96 -18.94 26.30 11.96
N LYS A 97 -20.14 26.60 11.48
CA LYS A 97 -20.39 26.93 10.08
C LYS A 97 -20.27 28.44 9.92
N ILE A 98 -19.38 28.88 9.04
CA ILE A 98 -19.29 30.27 8.61
C ILE A 98 -20.43 30.50 7.61
N MET A 99 -21.17 31.59 7.77
CA MET A 99 -22.29 31.99 6.90
C MET A 99 -21.99 33.33 6.21
N PHE A 100 -22.79 33.75 5.23
CA PHE A 100 -22.54 35.03 4.53
C PHE A 100 -22.64 36.25 5.44
N LYS A 101 -23.41 36.15 6.54
CA LYS A 101 -23.46 37.17 7.59
C LYS A 101 -22.11 37.43 8.27
N ASP A 102 -21.21 36.43 8.26
CA ASP A 102 -19.89 36.53 8.90
C ASP A 102 -18.84 37.11 7.94
N VAL A 103 -19.20 37.34 6.68
CA VAL A 103 -18.37 38.03 5.68
C VAL A 103 -18.82 39.49 5.65
N ALA A 104 -17.94 40.45 5.96
CA ALA A 104 -18.25 41.88 5.81
C ALA A 104 -17.91 42.38 4.39
N GLY A 105 -18.77 43.25 3.83
CA GLY A 105 -18.58 43.85 2.50
C GLY A 105 -18.64 42.85 1.34
N CYS A 106 -17.98 43.18 0.22
CA CYS A 106 -17.93 42.38 -1.01
C CYS A 106 -19.32 42.03 -1.55
N ASP A 107 -20.22 43.00 -1.57
CA ASP A 107 -21.63 42.77 -1.88
C ASP A 107 -21.83 42.28 -3.33
N GLU A 108 -21.03 42.77 -4.28
CA GLU A 108 -21.02 42.30 -5.66
C GLU A 108 -20.62 40.81 -5.73
N ALA A 109 -19.52 40.43 -5.08
CA ALA A 109 -19.05 39.04 -5.08
C ALA A 109 -20.00 38.10 -4.34
N LYS A 110 -20.66 38.56 -3.28
CA LYS A 110 -21.70 37.79 -2.59
C LYS A 110 -22.92 37.55 -3.47
N MET A 111 -23.35 38.54 -4.25
CA MET A 111 -24.46 38.38 -5.19
C MET A 111 -24.15 37.32 -6.24
N GLU A 112 -22.97 37.38 -6.87
CA GLU A 112 -22.58 36.38 -7.87
C GLU A 112 -22.48 34.97 -7.27
N ILE A 113 -21.92 34.84 -6.07
CA ILE A 113 -21.75 33.53 -5.41
C ILE A 113 -23.09 33.01 -4.84
N MET A 114 -24.04 33.88 -4.50
CA MET A 114 -25.38 33.46 -4.10
C MET A 114 -26.10 32.69 -5.20
N GLU A 115 -25.81 32.96 -6.48
CA GLU A 115 -26.34 32.15 -7.58
C GLU A 115 -25.85 30.70 -7.52
N PHE A 116 -24.59 30.47 -7.15
CA PHE A 116 -24.06 29.11 -6.93
C PHE A 116 -24.76 28.42 -5.77
N VAL A 117 -25.08 29.15 -4.70
CA VAL A 117 -25.83 28.59 -3.56
C VAL A 117 -27.25 28.21 -3.98
N ASP A 118 -27.94 29.07 -4.74
CA ASP A 118 -29.28 28.77 -5.22
C ASP A 118 -29.29 27.57 -6.19
N PHE A 119 -28.27 27.49 -7.03
CA PHE A 119 -28.04 26.35 -7.91
C PHE A 119 -27.89 25.05 -7.10
N LEU A 120 -27.05 25.05 -6.06
CA LEU A 120 -26.84 23.87 -5.20
C LEU A 120 -28.08 23.46 -4.43
N LYS A 121 -28.95 24.41 -4.06
CA LYS A 121 -30.21 24.14 -3.35
C LYS A 121 -31.32 23.63 -4.29
N ARG A 122 -31.38 24.14 -5.53
CA ARG A 122 -32.48 23.87 -6.48
C ARG A 122 -31.97 23.52 -7.89
N PRO A 123 -31.21 22.43 -8.06
CA PRO A 123 -30.59 22.09 -9.35
C PRO A 123 -31.62 21.84 -10.46
N LYS A 124 -32.74 21.18 -10.14
CA LYS A 124 -33.81 20.83 -11.10
C LYS A 124 -34.36 22.05 -11.86
N LYS A 125 -34.56 23.18 -11.17
CA LYS A 125 -35.07 24.42 -11.78
C LYS A 125 -34.18 24.89 -12.93
N TYR A 126 -32.87 24.75 -12.79
CA TYR A 126 -31.92 25.19 -13.80
C TYR A 126 -31.75 24.15 -14.92
N GLU A 127 -31.85 22.86 -14.60
CA GLU A 127 -31.87 21.79 -15.59
C GLU A 127 -33.09 21.88 -16.52
N ASP A 128 -34.28 22.16 -15.96
CA ASP A 128 -35.54 22.31 -16.72
C ASP A 128 -35.48 23.50 -17.69
N LEU A 129 -34.72 24.55 -17.34
CA LEU A 129 -34.48 25.72 -18.19
C LEU A 129 -33.36 25.48 -19.23
N GLY A 130 -32.74 24.29 -19.24
CA GLY A 130 -31.60 23.98 -20.10
C GLY A 130 -30.32 24.72 -19.73
N ALA A 131 -30.24 25.29 -18.53
CA ALA A 131 -29.08 26.03 -18.07
C ALA A 131 -27.94 25.08 -17.66
N LYS A 132 -26.73 25.36 -18.14
CA LYS A 132 -25.54 24.57 -17.81
C LYS A 132 -24.98 25.00 -16.46
N ILE A 133 -24.69 24.01 -15.61
CA ILE A 133 -24.12 24.22 -14.28
C ILE A 133 -22.72 24.86 -14.39
N PRO A 134 -22.46 26.01 -13.72
CA PRO A 134 -21.13 26.54 -13.58
C PRO A 134 -20.20 25.52 -12.91
N ARG A 135 -19.06 25.23 -13.51
CA ARG A 135 -18.13 24.18 -13.03
C ARG A 135 -17.20 24.66 -11.91
N GLY A 136 -17.08 25.97 -11.69
CA GLY A 136 -16.26 26.56 -10.64
C GLY A 136 -16.18 28.08 -10.78
N ALA A 137 -15.59 28.73 -9.77
CA ALA A 137 -15.30 30.15 -9.76
C ALA A 137 -13.87 30.37 -9.26
N LEU A 138 -13.18 31.38 -9.82
CA LEU A 138 -11.84 31.77 -9.40
C LEU A 138 -11.91 33.13 -8.69
N LEU A 139 -11.58 33.15 -7.40
CA LEU A 139 -11.51 34.38 -6.62
C LEU A 139 -10.09 34.95 -6.67
N VAL A 140 -9.93 36.14 -7.26
CA VAL A 140 -8.64 36.82 -7.40
C VAL A 140 -8.62 38.10 -6.56
N GLY A 141 -7.49 38.39 -5.92
CA GLY A 141 -7.28 39.65 -5.21
C GLY A 141 -6.12 39.58 -4.20
N PRO A 142 -5.71 40.72 -3.62
CA PRO A 142 -4.63 40.81 -2.62
C PRO A 142 -4.81 39.83 -1.44
N PRO A 143 -3.74 39.40 -0.76
CA PRO A 143 -3.87 38.57 0.43
C PRO A 143 -4.72 39.27 1.51
N GLY A 144 -5.50 38.49 2.28
CA GLY A 144 -6.33 39.03 3.36
C GLY A 144 -7.72 39.56 2.95
N THR A 145 -8.08 39.57 1.67
CA THR A 145 -9.40 40.06 1.19
C THR A 145 -10.57 39.07 1.36
N GLY A 146 -10.48 38.14 2.29
CA GLY A 146 -11.62 37.25 2.61
C GLY A 146 -12.00 36.19 1.56
N LYS A 147 -11.21 35.97 0.49
CA LYS A 147 -11.50 34.95 -0.54
C LYS A 147 -11.82 33.56 0.02
N THR A 148 -10.97 33.04 0.91
CA THR A 148 -11.18 31.73 1.55
C THR A 148 -12.37 31.75 2.52
N LEU A 149 -12.63 32.90 3.15
CA LEU A 149 -13.76 33.08 4.07
C LEU A 149 -15.08 33.06 3.29
N LEU A 150 -15.13 33.73 2.14
CA LEU A 150 -16.26 33.74 1.22
C LEU A 150 -16.54 32.33 0.66
N ALA A 151 -15.49 31.58 0.28
CA ALA A 151 -15.64 30.19 -0.16
C ALA A 151 -16.21 29.28 0.95
N LYS A 152 -15.75 29.43 2.20
CA LYS A 152 -16.29 28.70 3.36
C LYS A 152 -17.74 29.08 3.66
N ALA A 153 -18.07 30.38 3.58
CA ALA A 153 -19.43 30.88 3.76
C ALA A 153 -20.40 30.30 2.73
N THR A 154 -19.96 30.19 1.47
CA THR A 154 -20.75 29.58 0.37
C THR A 154 -21.17 28.15 0.70
N ALA A 155 -20.23 27.33 1.18
CA ALA A 155 -20.53 25.95 1.57
C ALA A 155 -21.45 25.89 2.80
N GLY A 156 -21.26 26.79 3.77
CA GLY A 156 -22.14 26.93 4.93
C GLY A 156 -23.58 27.28 4.56
N GLU A 157 -23.76 28.19 3.61
CA GLU A 157 -25.07 28.65 3.10
C GLU A 157 -25.78 27.60 2.26
N ALA A 158 -25.03 26.83 1.46
CA ALA A 158 -25.55 25.71 0.67
C ALA A 158 -25.76 24.43 1.51
N GLY A 159 -25.17 24.35 2.72
CA GLY A 159 -25.27 23.17 3.58
C GLY A 159 -24.52 21.94 3.05
N VAL A 160 -23.48 22.16 2.23
CA VAL A 160 -22.68 21.11 1.60
C VAL A 160 -21.31 20.98 2.30
N PRO A 161 -20.59 19.84 2.17
CA PRO A 161 -19.25 19.70 2.72
C PRO A 161 -18.29 20.68 2.03
N PHE A 162 -17.33 21.21 2.79
CA PHE A 162 -16.26 22.04 2.25
C PHE A 162 -14.95 21.24 2.26
N LEU A 163 -14.38 21.03 1.06
CA LEU A 163 -13.09 20.39 0.88
C LEU A 163 -12.06 21.46 0.54
N SER A 164 -10.95 21.49 1.28
CA SER A 164 -9.86 22.43 1.03
C SER A 164 -8.56 21.69 0.77
N ILE A 165 -7.91 22.03 -0.35
CA ILE A 165 -6.60 21.53 -0.77
C ILE A 165 -5.75 22.74 -1.12
N SER A 166 -4.51 22.78 -0.63
CA SER A 166 -3.53 23.80 -1.03
C SER A 166 -2.91 23.40 -2.36
N GLY A 167 -2.71 24.35 -3.28
CA GLY A 167 -2.05 24.07 -4.56
C GLY A 167 -0.57 23.67 -4.43
N SER A 168 0.02 23.88 -3.26
CA SER A 168 1.41 23.52 -2.96
C SER A 168 1.58 22.15 -2.29
N ASP A 169 0.47 21.48 -1.92
CA ASP A 169 0.46 20.17 -1.23
C ASP A 169 0.27 19.00 -2.22
#